data_AF-A0A0L0CR89-F1
#
_entry.id   AF-A0A0L0CR89-F1
#
_cell.length_a   1.000
_cell.length_b   1.000
_cell.length_c   1.000
_cell.angle_alpha   90.00
_cell.angle_beta   90.00
_cell.angle_gamma   90.00
#
_symmetry.space_group_name_H-M   'P 1'
#
loop_
_entity.id
_entity.type
_entity.pdbx_description
1 polymer ?
#
loop_
_entity_poly.entity_id
_entity_poly.type
_entity_poly.pdbx_seq_one_letter_code
_entity_poly.pdbx_strand_id
1 'polypeptide(L)'
;MSDNTNSRLTELEEIQIQSVKIADDSLESTRRMLNMMEESEQAGQKTMEALDEQGEKLNNIERGMDNINADMTKAEKSLKRLKRCCFICPTPWRKVPTQVETDGEFRTETEGNAKVVVDQPRRVYEERTANSTIPSSGYITRITGDAREDEMDSNLCQVNNILGTLKNMAVDMNSDLTKQNTQIERITAKGDANSVRLDQVNISANKMINS
;
A
#
# COMPACT_ATOMS: atom_id res chain seq x y z
N MET A 1 -68.97 33.75 -24.72
CA MET A 1 -67.51 33.85 -24.87
C MET A 1 -66.98 34.42 -23.57
N SER A 2 -66.28 33.69 -22.71
CA SER A 2 -65.25 32.70 -23.01
C SER A 2 -65.14 31.71 -21.85
N ASP A 3 -65.32 30.41 -22.12
CA ASP A 3 -65.00 29.36 -21.16
C ASP A 3 -63.48 29.26 -21.03
N ASN A 4 -63.01 29.50 -19.81
CA ASN A 4 -61.63 29.34 -19.39
C ASN A 4 -61.37 27.86 -19.13
N THR A 5 -61.18 27.08 -20.20
CA THR A 5 -60.66 25.71 -20.12
C THR A 5 -59.16 25.76 -19.85
N ASN A 6 -58.79 26.20 -18.65
CA ASN A 6 -57.41 26.11 -18.19
C ASN A 6 -57.14 24.65 -17.82
N SER A 7 -56.50 23.97 -18.77
CA SER A 7 -55.80 22.68 -18.72
C SER A 7 -55.16 22.40 -17.35
N ARG A 8 -55.92 21.84 -16.40
CA ARG A 8 -55.35 21.09 -15.28
C ARG A 8 -55.19 19.66 -15.78
N LEU A 9 -53.95 19.26 -16.06
CA LEU A 9 -53.58 17.86 -16.23
C LEU A 9 -54.26 17.06 -15.12
N THR A 10 -54.91 15.95 -15.47
CA THR A 10 -55.49 15.05 -14.46
C THR A 10 -54.38 14.60 -13.50
N GLU A 11 -54.65 14.54 -12.19
CA GLU A 11 -53.67 14.18 -11.15
C GLU A 11 -52.88 12.89 -11.47
N LEU A 12 -53.54 11.93 -12.13
CA LEU A 12 -52.91 10.70 -12.64
C LEU A 12 -51.83 10.97 -13.71
N GLU A 13 -52.07 11.91 -14.61
CA GLU A 13 -51.15 12.30 -15.68
C GLU A 13 -49.94 13.02 -15.10
N GLU A 14 -50.14 13.86 -14.07
CA GLU A 14 -49.06 14.53 -13.35
C GLU A 14 -48.16 13.50 -12.61
N ILE A 15 -48.76 12.53 -11.92
CA ILE A 15 -48.04 11.44 -11.25
C ILE A 15 -47.26 10.60 -12.28
N GLN A 16 -47.83 10.32 -13.44
CA GLN A 16 -47.18 9.54 -14.48
C GLN A 16 -45.99 10.28 -15.10
N ILE A 17 -46.13 11.58 -15.36
CA ILE A 17 -45.02 12.44 -15.80
C ILE A 17 -43.90 12.44 -14.76
N GLN A 18 -44.24 12.56 -13.48
CA GLN A 18 -43.24 12.55 -12.40
C GLN A 18 -42.52 11.19 -12.29
N SER A 19 -43.25 10.08 -12.40
CA SER A 19 -42.66 8.74 -12.36
C SER A 19 -41.67 8.51 -13.51
N VAL A 20 -42.05 8.93 -14.72
CA VAL A 20 -41.17 8.87 -15.90
C VAL A 20 -39.91 9.70 -15.69
N LYS A 21 -40.08 10.93 -15.19
CA LYS A 21 -38.94 11.81 -14.89
C LYS A 21 -37.98 11.20 -13.88
N ILE A 22 -38.48 10.61 -12.80
CA ILE A 22 -37.64 9.97 -11.77
C ILE A 22 -36.88 8.77 -12.36
N ALA A 23 -37.51 7.99 -13.25
CA ALA A 23 -36.86 6.87 -13.91
C ALA A 23 -35.71 7.34 -14.83
N ASP A 24 -35.94 8.39 -15.62
CA ASP A 24 -34.92 8.99 -16.49
C ASP A 24 -33.75 9.59 -15.67
N ASP A 25 -34.07 10.35 -14.61
CA ASP A 25 -33.07 10.92 -13.69
C ASP A 25 -32.23 9.81 -13.02
N SER A 26 -32.86 8.70 -12.64
CA SER A 26 -32.19 7.53 -12.04
C SER A 26 -31.27 6.84 -13.04
N LEU A 27 -31.71 6.69 -14.30
CA LEU A 27 -30.88 6.12 -15.36
C LEU A 27 -29.64 7.01 -15.60
N GLU A 28 -29.82 8.32 -15.70
CA GLU A 28 -28.70 9.25 -15.86
C GLU A 28 -27.73 9.16 -14.68
N SER A 29 -28.24 9.00 -13.46
CA SER A 29 -27.41 8.77 -12.26
C SER A 29 -26.57 7.50 -12.39
N THR A 30 -27.14 6.38 -12.88
CA THR A 30 -26.36 5.14 -13.10
C THR A 30 -25.28 5.29 -14.16
N ARG A 31 -25.52 6.08 -15.21
CA ARG A 31 -24.49 6.39 -16.23
C ARG A 31 -23.36 7.23 -15.64
N ARG A 32 -23.68 8.24 -14.83
CA ARG A 32 -22.65 9.04 -14.13
C ARG A 32 -21.86 8.18 -13.15
N MET A 33 -22.53 7.26 -12.45
CA MET A 33 -21.89 6.32 -11.53
C MET A 33 -20.89 5.42 -12.25
N LEU A 34 -21.24 4.88 -13.42
CA LEU A 34 -20.33 4.09 -14.24
C LEU A 34 -19.08 4.87 -14.61
N ASN A 35 -19.24 6.08 -15.16
CA ASN A 35 -18.10 6.91 -15.56
C ASN A 35 -17.16 7.18 -14.37
N MET A 36 -17.72 7.52 -13.20
CA MET A 36 -16.91 7.74 -11.99
C MET A 36 -16.19 6.46 -11.53
N MET A 37 -16.82 5.30 -11.67
CA MET A 37 -16.22 4.02 -11.27
C MET A 37 -15.10 3.61 -12.22
N GLU A 38 -15.27 3.79 -13.54
CA GLU A 38 -14.21 3.56 -14.53
C GLU A 38 -13.02 4.51 -14.32
N GLU A 39 -13.28 5.80 -14.06
CA GLU A 39 -12.24 6.76 -13.71
C GLU A 39 -11.49 6.36 -12.44
N SER A 40 -12.23 5.88 -11.42
CA SER A 40 -11.66 5.40 -10.16
C SER A 40 -10.81 4.14 -10.36
N GLU A 41 -11.25 3.22 -11.22
CA GLU A 41 -10.50 2.01 -11.56
C GLU A 41 -9.16 2.36 -12.22
N GLN A 42 -9.18 3.26 -13.21
CA GLN A 42 -7.97 3.73 -13.88
C GLN A 42 -7.01 4.45 -12.91
N ALA A 43 -7.54 5.28 -12.01
CA ALA A 43 -6.74 5.93 -10.97
C ALA A 43 -6.15 4.90 -9.98
N GLY A 44 -6.92 3.88 -9.62
CA GLY A 44 -6.49 2.75 -8.79
C GLY A 44 -5.35 1.97 -9.44
N GLN A 45 -5.48 1.63 -10.72
CA GLN A 45 -4.43 0.94 -11.47
C GLN A 45 -3.13 1.73 -11.51
N LYS A 46 -3.18 3.02 -11.84
CA LYS A 46 -2.00 3.90 -11.81
C LYS A 46 -1.35 3.98 -10.43
N THR A 47 -2.17 3.97 -9.37
CA THR A 47 -1.67 3.98 -7.99
C THR A 47 -0.96 2.67 -7.66
N MET A 48 -1.51 1.53 -8.09
CA MET A 48 -0.89 0.23 -7.89
C MET A 48 0.46 0.12 -8.63
N GLU A 49 0.54 0.60 -9.88
CA GLU A 49 1.80 0.69 -10.64
C GLU A 49 2.83 1.58 -9.93
N ALA A 50 2.40 2.72 -9.40
CA ALA A 50 3.27 3.62 -8.64
C ALA A 50 3.76 3.01 -7.33
N LEU A 51 2.94 2.20 -6.65
CA LEU A 51 3.33 1.46 -5.45
C LEU A 51 4.35 0.37 -5.77
N ASP A 52 4.19 -0.34 -6.89
CA ASP A 52 5.16 -1.35 -7.34
C ASP A 52 6.54 -0.70 -7.63
N GLU A 53 6.56 0.41 -8.38
CA GLU A 53 7.80 1.16 -8.64
C GLU A 53 8.45 1.69 -7.35
N GLN A 54 7.65 2.16 -6.39
CA GLN A 54 8.14 2.59 -5.07
C GLN A 54 8.73 1.40 -4.28
N GLY A 55 8.11 0.23 -4.34
CA GLY A 55 8.64 -0.99 -3.73
C GLY A 55 10.03 -1.34 -4.25
N GLU A 56 10.22 -1.31 -5.58
CA GLU A 56 11.54 -1.55 -6.19
C GLU A 56 12.59 -0.50 -5.80
N LYS A 57 12.19 0.77 -5.68
CA LYS A 57 13.06 1.82 -5.16
C LYS A 57 13.47 1.55 -3.71
N LEU A 58 12.56 1.13 -2.85
CA LEU A 58 12.87 0.77 -1.47
C LEU A 58 13.81 -0.44 -1.40
N ASN A 59 13.62 -1.45 -2.27
CA ASN A 59 14.55 -2.59 -2.40
C ASN A 59 15.97 -2.14 -2.78
N ASN A 60 16.09 -1.16 -3.69
CA ASN A 60 17.38 -0.57 -4.06
C ASN A 60 18.02 0.19 -2.88
N ILE A 61 17.23 0.96 -2.14
CA ILE A 61 17.71 1.72 -0.98
C ILE A 61 18.16 0.78 0.14
N GLU A 62 17.39 -0.28 0.44
CA GLU A 62 17.75 -1.26 1.47
C GLU A 62 19.08 -1.94 1.14
N ARG A 63 19.29 -2.35 -0.11
CA ARG A 63 20.57 -2.88 -0.59
C ARG A 63 21.71 -1.85 -0.48
N GLY A 64 21.43 -0.58 -0.82
CA GLY A 64 22.38 0.51 -0.65
C GLY A 64 22.81 0.69 0.80
N MET A 65 21.88 0.61 1.76
CA MET A 65 22.18 0.69 3.19
C MET A 65 23.01 -0.49 3.68
N ASP A 66 22.78 -1.69 3.16
CA ASP A 66 23.60 -2.87 3.49
C ASP A 66 25.03 -2.74 2.96
N ASN A 67 25.20 -2.21 1.75
CA ASN A 67 26.51 -1.92 1.18
C ASN A 67 27.27 -0.87 2.00
N ILE A 68 26.61 0.23 2.38
CA ILE A 68 27.22 1.26 3.23
C ILE A 68 27.66 0.64 4.56
N ASN A 69 26.82 -0.18 5.19
CA ASN A 69 27.17 -0.84 6.45
C ASN A 69 28.41 -1.75 6.32
N ALA A 70 28.51 -2.49 5.21
CA ALA A 70 29.68 -3.30 4.89
C ALA A 70 30.94 -2.44 4.68
N ASP A 71 30.83 -1.34 3.94
CA ASP A 71 31.95 -0.45 3.66
C ASP A 71 32.40 0.32 4.90
N MET A 72 31.48 0.73 5.77
CA MET A 72 31.79 1.31 7.08
C MET A 72 32.60 0.34 7.94
N THR A 73 32.24 -0.94 7.91
CA THR A 73 32.99 -2.00 8.61
C THR A 73 34.41 -2.17 8.06
N LYS A 74 34.59 -2.07 6.74
CA LYS A 74 35.93 -2.11 6.11
C LYS A 74 36.73 -0.84 6.43
N ALA A 75 36.09 0.33 6.43
CA ALA A 75 36.72 1.60 6.77
C ALA A 75 37.24 1.58 8.21
N GLU A 76 36.42 1.15 9.17
CA GLU A 76 36.83 0.99 10.58
C GLU A 76 38.03 0.04 10.74
N LYS A 77 38.01 -1.12 10.06
CA LYS A 77 39.16 -2.06 10.05
C LYS A 77 40.41 -1.41 9.47
N SER A 78 40.27 -0.66 8.39
CA SER A 78 41.39 0.03 7.74
C SER A 78 41.96 1.13 8.62
N LEU A 79 41.12 1.94 9.28
CA LEU A 79 41.57 2.92 10.27
C LEU A 79 42.27 2.24 11.46
N LYS A 80 41.76 1.10 11.96
CA LYS A 80 42.43 0.31 13.02
C LYS A 80 43.80 -0.18 12.56
N ARG A 81 43.93 -0.66 11.32
CA ARG A 81 45.22 -1.07 10.73
C ARG A 81 46.18 0.10 10.58
N LEU A 82 45.70 1.26 10.12
CA LEU A 82 46.51 2.48 9.97
C LEU A 82 47.03 2.98 11.32
N LYS A 83 46.18 3.00 12.36
CA LYS A 83 46.61 3.28 13.74
C LYS A 83 47.74 2.33 14.16
N ARG A 84 47.58 1.01 13.91
CA ARG A 84 48.61 0.00 14.25
C ARG A 84 49.90 0.17 13.43
N CYS A 85 49.81 0.57 12.17
CA CYS A 85 50.97 0.81 11.31
C CYS A 85 51.75 2.07 11.73
N CYS A 86 51.07 3.13 12.18
CA CYS A 86 51.74 4.29 12.80
C CYS A 86 52.43 3.95 14.13
N PHE A 87 52.01 2.90 14.85
CA PHE A 87 52.72 2.38 16.03
C PHE A 87 53.91 1.46 15.70
N ILE A 88 54.02 0.98 14.45
CA ILE A 88 55.13 0.13 13.96
C ILE A 88 56.17 0.95 13.16
N CYS A 89 55.88 2.22 12.89
CA CYS A 89 56.91 3.16 12.46
C CYS A 89 57.85 3.41 13.67
N PRO A 90 59.17 3.26 13.55
CA PRO A 90 60.11 3.44 14.66
C PRO A 90 60.28 4.94 14.94
N THR A 91 59.26 5.60 15.46
CA THR A 91 59.44 6.82 16.24
C THR A 91 59.84 6.40 17.66
N PRO A 92 61.03 6.79 18.14
CA PRO A 92 61.68 6.11 19.25
C PRO A 92 61.08 6.36 20.65
N TRP A 93 59.95 7.03 20.79
CA TRP A 93 59.44 7.43 22.11
C TRP A 93 57.92 7.60 22.17
N ARG A 94 57.18 6.52 22.44
CA ARG A 94 56.04 6.54 23.39
C ARG A 94 55.52 5.12 23.65
N LYS A 95 55.79 4.62 24.86
CA LYS A 95 55.10 3.44 25.41
C LYS A 95 53.65 3.81 25.68
N VAL A 96 52.71 3.01 25.17
CA VAL A 96 51.28 3.08 25.55
C VAL A 96 50.92 1.68 26.09
N PRO A 97 50.27 1.56 27.26
CA PRO A 97 49.99 0.26 27.85
C PRO A 97 48.93 -0.48 27.04
N THR A 98 49.16 -1.77 26.87
CA THR A 98 48.25 -2.73 26.24
C THR A 98 46.92 -2.74 27.00
N GLN A 99 45.84 -2.29 26.38
CA GLN A 99 44.49 -2.62 26.85
C GLN A 99 44.02 -3.86 26.09
N VAL A 100 43.73 -4.90 26.87
CA VAL A 100 43.06 -6.13 26.43
C VAL A 100 41.64 -5.74 26.04
N GLU A 101 41.32 -5.80 24.75
CA GLU A 101 39.94 -5.71 24.28
C GLU A 101 39.26 -7.06 24.60
N THR A 102 38.26 -7.06 25.47
CA THR A 102 37.32 -8.17 25.63
C THR A 102 36.48 -8.30 24.38
N ASP A 103 36.57 -9.44 23.71
CA ASP A 103 35.75 -9.80 22.56
C ASP A 103 34.27 -9.85 22.96
N GLY A 104 33.54 -8.78 22.66
CA GLY A 104 32.09 -8.75 22.68
C GLY A 104 31.55 -9.32 21.37
N GLU A 105 31.51 -10.65 21.25
CA GLU A 105 30.76 -11.34 20.21
C GLU A 105 29.26 -11.08 20.39
N PHE A 106 28.68 -10.26 19.50
CA PHE A 106 27.23 -10.26 19.31
C PHE A 106 26.85 -11.51 18.50
N ARG A 107 26.44 -12.56 19.22
CA ARG A 107 25.82 -13.76 18.67
C ARG A 107 24.36 -13.43 18.37
N THR A 108 23.97 -13.37 17.11
CA THR A 108 22.56 -13.50 16.72
C THR A 108 22.19 -14.98 16.80
N GLU A 109 21.42 -15.31 17.83
CA GLU A 109 20.75 -16.61 17.95
C GLU A 109 19.82 -16.80 16.75
N THR A 110 20.17 -17.78 15.93
CA THR A 110 19.26 -18.42 14.99
C THR A 110 18.78 -19.68 15.68
N GLU A 111 17.46 -19.77 15.90
CA GLU A 111 16.60 -20.96 15.95
C GLU A 111 15.44 -20.75 16.92
N GLY A 112 14.23 -21.17 16.53
CA GLY A 112 13.13 -21.35 17.49
C GLY A 112 11.75 -20.92 17.02
N ASN A 113 11.23 -21.66 16.05
CA ASN A 113 9.83 -21.69 15.64
C ASN A 113 8.86 -21.94 16.82
N ALA A 114 7.81 -21.10 16.94
CA ALA A 114 6.46 -21.38 17.48
C ALA A 114 5.79 -20.02 17.77
N LYS A 115 4.61 -19.62 17.33
CA LYS A 115 3.41 -20.34 16.89
C LYS A 115 2.46 -19.25 16.36
N VAL A 116 2.40 -19.09 15.04
CA VAL A 116 1.39 -18.20 14.42
C VAL A 116 0.07 -18.96 14.44
N VAL A 117 -0.79 -18.66 15.40
CA VAL A 117 -2.20 -19.07 15.36
C VAL A 117 -2.93 -18.11 14.44
N VAL A 118 -2.91 -18.41 13.14
CA VAL A 118 -3.94 -17.93 12.21
C VAL A 118 -4.83 -19.14 11.96
N ASP A 119 -5.68 -19.43 12.94
CA ASP A 119 -6.92 -20.15 12.70
C ASP A 119 -8.05 -19.17 13.03
N GLN A 120 -8.32 -18.26 12.09
CA GLN A 120 -9.65 -17.71 11.98
C GLN A 120 -10.39 -18.63 11.00
N PRO A 121 -11.52 -19.25 11.39
CA PRO A 121 -12.24 -20.12 10.50
C PRO A 121 -12.69 -19.30 9.28
N ARG A 122 -12.06 -19.60 8.15
CA ARG A 122 -12.56 -19.29 6.82
C ARG A 122 -13.97 -19.86 6.77
N ARG A 123 -14.99 -18.99 6.77
CA ARG A 123 -16.35 -19.42 6.43
C ARG A 123 -16.29 -19.98 5.01
N VAL A 124 -16.17 -21.30 4.93
CA VAL A 124 -16.56 -22.07 3.77
C VAL A 124 -18.03 -21.72 3.58
N TYR A 125 -18.35 -21.01 2.50
CA TYR A 125 -19.71 -21.06 1.98
C TYR A 125 -19.92 -22.49 1.56
N GLU A 126 -20.39 -23.30 2.50
CA GLU A 126 -21.00 -24.58 2.21
C GLU A 126 -22.19 -24.26 1.32
N GLU A 127 -22.10 -24.71 0.07
CA GLU A 127 -23.15 -24.68 -0.93
C GLU A 127 -24.30 -25.57 -0.43
N ARG A 128 -25.03 -25.04 0.55
CA ARG A 128 -26.26 -25.64 1.01
C ARG A 128 -27.30 -25.29 -0.03
N THR A 129 -27.47 -26.22 -0.95
CA THR A 129 -28.71 -26.49 -1.69
C THR A 129 -29.88 -26.36 -0.73
N ALA A 130 -30.46 -25.16 -0.70
CA ALA A 130 -31.72 -24.87 -0.06
C ALA A 130 -32.52 -24.09 -1.10
N ASN A 131 -33.52 -24.77 -1.62
CA ASN A 131 -34.61 -24.27 -2.46
C ASN A 131 -35.18 -22.94 -1.93
N SER A 132 -34.51 -21.84 -2.26
CA SER A 132 -35.14 -20.55 -2.42
C SER A 132 -34.85 -20.14 -3.84
N THR A 133 -35.86 -20.28 -4.68
CA THR A 133 -36.02 -19.52 -5.91
C THR A 133 -36.01 -18.04 -5.50
N ILE A 134 -34.83 -17.50 -5.21
CA ILE A 134 -34.62 -16.07 -5.19
C ILE A 134 -34.91 -15.70 -6.64
N PRO A 135 -35.99 -14.95 -6.94
CA PRO A 135 -36.15 -14.49 -8.30
C PRO A 135 -34.87 -13.71 -8.57
N SER A 136 -34.18 -14.04 -9.66
CA SER A 136 -33.09 -13.27 -10.21
C SER A 136 -33.64 -11.90 -10.63
N SER A 137 -34.10 -11.13 -9.65
CA SER A 137 -34.47 -9.74 -9.76
C SER A 137 -33.14 -9.04 -9.69
N GLY A 138 -32.76 -8.36 -10.77
CA GLY A 138 -31.54 -7.60 -10.84
C GLY A 138 -31.44 -6.53 -9.76
N TYR A 139 -30.44 -5.67 -9.87
CA TYR A 139 -30.14 -4.61 -8.91
C TYR A 139 -31.27 -3.59 -8.75
N ILE A 140 -32.29 -3.61 -9.61
CA ILE A 140 -33.50 -2.80 -9.50
C ILE A 140 -34.78 -3.63 -9.43
N THR A 141 -35.79 -3.08 -8.75
CA THR A 141 -37.17 -3.57 -8.83
C THR A 141 -37.80 -3.04 -10.11
N ARG A 142 -38.22 -3.95 -11.00
CA ARG A 142 -38.87 -3.58 -12.27
C ARG A 142 -40.32 -3.15 -12.03
N ILE A 143 -40.69 -1.95 -12.49
CA ILE A 143 -42.04 -1.38 -12.32
C ILE A 143 -42.75 -1.31 -13.67
N THR A 144 -42.08 -0.74 -14.68
CA THR A 144 -42.62 -0.63 -16.05
C THR A 144 -42.15 -1.77 -16.96
N GLY A 145 -41.01 -2.41 -16.63
CA GLY A 145 -40.38 -3.42 -17.47
C GLY A 145 -39.92 -2.88 -18.82
N ASP A 146 -39.61 -1.58 -18.88
CA ASP A 146 -39.15 -0.92 -20.10
C ASP A 146 -37.63 -1.03 -20.31
N ALA A 147 -37.17 -0.63 -21.49
CA ALA A 147 -35.75 -0.71 -21.84
C ALA A 147 -34.85 0.17 -20.95
N ARG A 148 -35.39 1.18 -20.25
CA ARG A 148 -34.61 2.03 -19.35
C ARG A 148 -34.30 1.30 -18.06
N GLU A 149 -35.26 0.57 -17.52
CA GLU A 149 -35.05 -0.32 -16.38
C GLU A 149 -34.01 -1.40 -16.73
N ASP A 150 -34.08 -2.00 -17.93
CA ASP A 150 -33.07 -2.96 -18.38
C ASP A 150 -31.65 -2.36 -18.47
N GLU A 151 -31.53 -1.13 -19.00
CA GLU A 151 -30.24 -0.44 -19.05
C GLU A 151 -29.72 -0.10 -17.65
N MET A 152 -30.59 0.39 -16.76
CA MET A 152 -30.24 0.75 -15.40
C MET A 152 -29.73 -0.47 -14.61
N ASP A 153 -30.39 -1.62 -14.77
CA ASP A 153 -29.97 -2.89 -14.17
C ASP A 153 -28.60 -3.36 -14.69
N SER A 154 -28.39 -3.26 -16.00
CA SER A 154 -27.10 -3.55 -16.64
C SER A 154 -25.98 -2.62 -16.14
N ASN A 155 -26.27 -1.33 -16.01
CA ASN A 155 -25.33 -0.33 -15.52
C ASN A 155 -24.93 -0.63 -14.07
N LEU A 156 -25.90 -0.94 -13.20
CA LEU A 156 -25.61 -1.29 -11.80
C LEU A 156 -24.84 -2.61 -11.67
N CYS A 157 -25.07 -3.57 -12.56
CA CYS A 157 -24.27 -4.79 -12.63
C CYS A 157 -22.80 -4.50 -12.95
N GLN A 158 -22.55 -3.66 -13.94
CA GLN A 158 -21.21 -3.22 -14.30
C GLN A 158 -20.53 -2.45 -13.16
N VAL A 159 -21.25 -1.52 -12.52
CA VAL A 159 -20.76 -0.82 -11.32
C VAL A 159 -20.37 -1.83 -10.22
N ASN A 160 -21.20 -2.84 -9.95
CA ASN A 160 -20.89 -3.83 -8.93
C ASN A 160 -19.61 -4.63 -9.25
N ASN A 161 -19.38 -4.94 -10.53
CA ASN A 161 -18.15 -5.60 -10.96
C ASN A 161 -16.92 -4.71 -10.75
N ILE A 162 -16.96 -3.45 -11.18
CA ILE A 162 -15.86 -2.49 -10.99
C ILE A 162 -15.62 -2.26 -9.49
N LEU A 163 -16.68 -2.15 -8.69
CA LEU A 163 -16.57 -2.03 -7.24
C LEU A 163 -15.87 -3.25 -6.61
N GLY A 164 -16.13 -4.45 -7.13
CA GLY A 164 -15.41 -5.67 -6.75
C GLY A 164 -13.90 -5.57 -7.06
N THR A 165 -13.55 -5.09 -8.26
CA THR A 165 -12.15 -4.84 -8.64
C THR A 165 -11.49 -3.79 -7.74
N LEU A 166 -12.15 -2.64 -7.53
CA LEU A 166 -11.69 -1.58 -6.63
C LEU A 166 -11.44 -2.09 -5.21
N LYS A 167 -12.31 -2.96 -4.70
CA LYS A 167 -12.13 -3.59 -3.38
C LYS A 167 -10.87 -4.46 -3.35
N ASN A 168 -10.64 -5.27 -4.37
CA ASN A 168 -9.44 -6.11 -4.44
C ASN A 168 -8.17 -5.24 -4.52
N MET A 169 -8.16 -4.23 -5.38
CA MET A 169 -7.06 -3.25 -5.46
C MET A 169 -6.82 -2.57 -4.11
N ALA A 170 -7.88 -2.17 -3.39
CA ALA A 170 -7.72 -1.54 -2.07
C ALA A 170 -7.08 -2.49 -1.05
N VAL A 171 -7.41 -3.79 -1.08
CA VAL A 171 -6.79 -4.79 -0.21
C VAL A 171 -5.32 -4.99 -0.56
N ASP A 172 -4.99 -5.09 -1.86
CA ASP A 172 -3.63 -5.29 -2.34
C ASP A 172 -2.75 -4.07 -2.03
N MET A 173 -3.23 -2.86 -2.35
CA MET A 173 -2.55 -1.60 -2.01
C MET A 173 -2.29 -1.49 -0.50
N ASN A 174 -3.26 -1.88 0.34
CA ASN A 174 -3.06 -1.84 1.80
C ASN A 174 -1.99 -2.85 2.26
N SER A 175 -1.95 -4.04 1.65
CA SER A 175 -0.90 -5.03 1.94
C SER A 175 0.48 -4.52 1.55
N ASP A 176 0.61 -3.93 0.36
CA ASP A 176 1.88 -3.42 -0.15
C ASP A 176 2.36 -2.20 0.64
N LEU A 177 1.45 -1.27 0.98
CA LEU A 177 1.76 -0.17 1.90
C LEU A 177 2.27 -0.67 3.25
N THR A 178 1.65 -1.71 3.81
CA THR A 178 2.11 -2.29 5.08
C THR A 178 3.52 -2.87 4.95
N LYS A 179 3.80 -3.62 3.88
CA LYS A 179 5.14 -4.19 3.62
C LYS A 179 6.19 -3.09 3.45
N GLN A 180 5.87 -2.07 2.64
CA GLN A 180 6.77 -0.94 2.36
C GLN A 180 7.03 -0.11 3.62
N ASN A 181 6.02 0.12 4.47
CA ASN A 181 6.20 0.81 5.75
C ASN A 181 7.17 0.07 6.66
N THR A 182 7.01 -1.25 6.84
CA THR A 182 7.95 -2.05 7.62
C THR A 182 9.36 -2.04 7.00
N GLN A 183 9.47 -2.02 5.67
CA GLN A 183 10.76 -1.88 5.00
C GLN A 183 11.41 -0.52 5.27
N ILE A 184 10.65 0.57 5.22
CA ILE A 184 11.12 1.91 5.56
C ILE A 184 11.65 1.96 6.99
N GLU A 185 10.95 1.35 7.96
CA GLU A 185 11.44 1.27 9.35
C GLU A 185 12.82 0.60 9.45
N ARG A 186 13.02 -0.53 8.73
CA ARG A 186 14.33 -1.20 8.68
C ARG A 186 15.40 -0.33 8.02
N ILE A 187 15.07 0.32 6.90
CA ILE A 187 15.98 1.22 6.19
C ILE A 187 16.39 2.37 7.11
N THR A 188 15.44 2.99 7.80
CA THR A 188 15.69 4.10 8.74
C THR A 188 16.62 3.65 9.87
N ALA A 189 16.36 2.50 10.49
CA ALA A 189 17.23 1.96 11.54
C ALA A 189 18.65 1.69 11.04
N LYS A 190 18.81 1.13 9.83
CA LYS A 190 20.12 0.95 9.18
C LYS A 190 20.78 2.30 8.89
N GLY A 191 20.01 3.29 8.43
CA GLY A 191 20.47 4.65 8.15
C GLY A 191 21.03 5.34 9.38
N ASP A 192 20.30 5.30 10.49
CA ASP A 192 20.72 5.89 11.78
C ASP A 192 22.02 5.24 12.28
N ALA A 193 22.11 3.90 12.24
CA ALA A 193 23.32 3.18 12.62
C ALA A 193 24.52 3.53 11.73
N ASN A 194 24.31 3.58 10.41
CA ASN A 194 25.36 3.95 9.45
C ASN A 194 25.83 5.40 9.65
N SER A 195 24.92 6.33 9.95
CA SER A 195 25.23 7.74 10.20
C SER A 195 26.18 7.90 11.41
N VAL A 196 25.84 7.27 12.54
CA VAL A 196 26.68 7.30 13.75
C VAL A 196 28.08 6.72 13.49
N ARG A 197 28.16 5.60 12.75
CA ARG A 197 29.45 4.99 12.39
C ARG A 197 30.27 5.90 11.49
N LEU A 198 29.63 6.56 10.53
CA LEU A 198 30.28 7.47 9.58
C LEU A 198 30.89 8.68 10.30
N ASP A 199 30.17 9.27 11.25
CA ASP A 199 30.68 10.34 12.10
C ASP A 199 31.90 9.90 12.91
N GLN A 200 31.85 8.70 13.51
CA GLN A 200 32.96 8.15 14.29
C GLN A 200 34.22 7.88 13.44
N VAL A 201 34.04 7.36 12.22
CA VAL A 201 35.11 7.15 11.24
C VAL A 201 35.70 8.48 10.80
N ASN A 202 34.87 9.49 10.52
CA ASN A 202 35.31 10.83 10.13
C ASN A 202 36.11 11.53 11.25
N ILE A 203 35.64 11.49 12.50
CA ILE A 203 36.38 12.02 13.66
C ILE A 203 37.74 11.31 13.79
N SER A 204 37.74 9.98 13.68
CA SER A 204 38.97 9.19 13.79
C SER A 204 39.97 9.47 12.66
N ALA A 205 39.50 9.65 11.43
CA ALA A 205 40.31 9.99 10.28
C ALA A 205 40.91 11.40 10.40
N ASN A 206 40.08 12.40 10.75
CA ASN A 206 40.54 13.78 10.99
C ASN A 206 41.60 13.85 12.09
N LYS A 207 41.43 13.08 13.17
CA LYS A 207 42.43 13.01 14.24
C LYS A 207 43.77 12.41 13.77
N MET A 208 43.77 11.50 12.80
CA MET A 208 45.01 10.93 12.25
C MET A 208 45.71 11.85 11.25
N ILE A 209 44.97 12.74 10.57
CA ILE A 209 45.56 13.73 9.65
C ILE A 209 46.11 14.93 10.42
N ASN A 210 45.43 15.36 11.49
CA ASN A 210 45.79 16.53 12.27
C ASN A 210 46.70 16.22 13.49
N SER A 211 47.14 14.97 13.66
CA SER A 211 48.07 14.55 14.73
C SER A 211 49.44 14.23 14.16
#